data_AF-A0A838S3S6-F1
#
_entry.id   AF-A0A838S3S6-F1
#
_cell.length_a   1.000
_cell.length_b   1.000
_cell.length_c   1.000
_cell.angle_alpha   90.00
_cell.angle_beta   90.00
_cell.angle_gamma   90.00
#
_symmetry.space_group_name_H-M   'P 1'
#
loop_
_entity.id
_entity.type
_entity.pdbx_description
1 polymer ?
#
loop_
_entity_poly.entity_id
_entity_poly.type
_entity_poly.pdbx_seq_one_letter_code
_entity_poly.pdbx_strand_id
1 'polypeptide(L)' 'DLGVASGNGKGQIFVKGKVIKTVPEAQIVETLIEEALRLAELMSESGESGESGEGIAVGGPTVSVG' A
#
# COMPACT_ATOMS: atom_id res chain seq x y z
N ASP A 1 6.14 -4.24 1.50
CA ASP A 1 6.25 -2.78 1.25
C ASP A 1 5.51 -2.42 -0.03
N LEU A 2 4.36 -1.77 0.13
CA LEU A 2 3.65 -1.05 -0.92
C LEU A 2 3.98 0.43 -0.74
N GLY A 3 4.56 1.06 -1.75
CA GLY A 3 4.91 2.47 -1.68
C GLY A 3 4.42 3.23 -2.91
N VAL A 4 4.25 4.54 -2.75
CA VAL A 4 3.86 5.45 -3.83
C VAL A 4 4.88 6.57 -3.93
N ALA A 5 5.29 6.90 -5.14
CA ALA A 5 6.07 8.08 -5.45
C ALA A 5 5.16 9.06 -6.19
N SER A 6 4.86 10.20 -5.56
CA SER A 6 4.13 11.28 -6.23
C SER A 6 5.11 12.22 -6.94
N GLY A 7 4.88 12.50 -8.22
CA GLY A 7 5.65 13.47 -9.01
C GLY A 7 4.87 13.90 -10.25
N ASN A 8 4.88 15.21 -10.55
CA ASN A 8 4.15 15.80 -11.69
C ASN A 8 2.64 15.48 -11.72
N GLY A 9 1.97 15.41 -10.56
CA GLY A 9 0.52 15.13 -10.49
C GLY A 9 0.14 13.69 -10.84
N LYS A 10 1.11 12.77 -10.77
CA LYS A 10 0.90 11.33 -10.98
C LYS A 10 1.64 10.55 -9.90
N GLY A 11 1.03 9.46 -9.44
CA GLY A 11 1.62 8.53 -8.51
C GLY A 11 2.08 7.27 -9.20
N GLN A 12 3.30 6.86 -8.91
CA GLN A 12 3.82 5.56 -9.32
C GLN A 12 3.79 4.63 -8.11
N ILE A 13 3.06 3.54 -8.24
CA ILE A 13 2.95 2.51 -7.22
C ILE A 13 4.07 1.50 -7.46
N PHE A 14 4.80 1.20 -6.40
CA PHE A 14 5.86 0.21 -6.41
C PHE A 14 5.68 -0.83 -5.30
N VAL A 15 5.98 -2.07 -5.67
CA VAL A 15 5.99 -3.22 -4.74
C VAL A 15 7.39 -3.80 -4.77
N LYS A 16 8.02 -3.91 -3.60
CA LYS A 16 9.40 -4.43 -3.47
C LYS A 16 10.41 -3.71 -4.38
N GLY A 17 10.26 -2.39 -4.55
CA GLY A 17 11.17 -1.55 -5.35
C GLY A 17 10.99 -1.63 -6.87
N LYS A 18 9.92 -2.25 -7.38
CA LYS A 18 9.57 -2.25 -8.81
C LYS A 18 8.28 -1.50 -9.06
N VAL A 19 8.28 -0.59 -10.05
CA VAL A 19 7.07 0.10 -10.49
C VAL A 19 6.12 -0.90 -11.13
N ILE A 20 4.94 -1.04 -10.56
CA ILE A 20 3.91 -1.95 -11.06
C ILE A 20 2.79 -1.21 -11.80
N LYS A 21 2.51 0.04 -11.40
CA LYS A 21 1.39 0.81 -11.96
C LYS A 21 1.63 2.31 -11.81
N THR A 22 1.21 3.09 -12.80
CA THR A 22 1.15 4.55 -12.72
C THR A 22 -0.31 4.97 -12.71
N VAL A 23 -0.68 5.81 -11.76
CA VAL A 23 -2.04 6.33 -11.58
C VAL A 23 -2.00 7.86 -11.47
N PRO A 24 -3.05 8.58 -11.87
CA PRO A 24 -3.14 10.02 -11.63
C PRO A 24 -3.25 10.33 -10.14
N GLU A 25 -2.82 11.52 -9.71
CA GLU A 25 -2.80 11.91 -8.29
C GLU A 25 -4.15 11.77 -7.59
N ALA A 26 -5.23 12.12 -8.29
CA ALA A 26 -6.59 11.98 -7.80
C ALA A 26 -6.99 10.53 -7.47
N GLN A 27 -6.36 9.53 -8.09
CA GLN A 27 -6.66 8.12 -7.88
C GLN A 27 -5.58 7.38 -7.10
N ILE A 28 -4.51 8.05 -6.66
CA ILE A 28 -3.48 7.44 -5.82
C ILE A 28 -4.11 6.87 -4.55
N VAL A 29 -4.87 7.70 -3.85
CA VAL A 29 -5.45 7.34 -2.54
C VAL A 29 -6.46 6.21 -2.69
N GLU A 30 -7.35 6.32 -3.68
CA GLU A 30 -8.35 5.31 -4.00
C GLU A 30 -7.70 3.96 -4.34
N THR A 31 -6.70 3.98 -5.24
CA THR A 31 -5.99 2.77 -5.67
C THR A 31 -5.19 2.14 -4.52
N LEU A 32 -4.59 2.94 -3.64
CA LEU A 32 -3.86 2.43 -2.47
C LEU A 32 -4.79 1.74 -1.48
N ILE A 33 -5.98 2.32 -1.25
CA ILE A 33 -6.98 1.73 -0.36
C ILE A 33 -7.49 0.40 -0.95
N GLU A 34 -7.83 0.38 -2.23
CA GLU A 34 -8.27 -0.84 -2.92
C GLU A 34 -7.19 -1.94 -2.91
N GLU A 35 -5.93 -1.60 -3.21
CA GLU A 35 -4.85 -2.59 -3.22
C GLU A 35 -4.51 -3.09 -1.80
N ALA A 36 -4.59 -2.23 -0.78
CA ALA A 36 -4.42 -2.64 0.61
C ALA A 36 -5.54 -3.59 1.07
N LEU A 37 -6.80 -3.29 0.72
CA LEU A 37 -7.94 -4.16 0.98
C LEU A 37 -7.78 -5.49 0.26
N ARG A 38 -7.44 -5.46 -1.03
CA ARG A 38 -7.22 -6.67 -1.82
C ARG A 38 -6.09 -7.52 -1.27
N LEU A 39 -4.99 -6.92 -0.82
CA LEU A 39 -3.88 -7.65 -0.18
C LEU A 39 -4.29 -8.25 1.16
N ALA A 40 -5.08 -7.52 1.97
CA ALA A 40 -5.62 -8.01 3.23
C ALA A 40 -6.63 -9.15 3.03
N GLU A 41 -7.50 -9.03 2.02
CA GLU A 41 -8.46 -10.08 1.64
C GLU A 41 -7.75 -11.31 1.09
N LEU A 42 -6.72 -11.15 0.26
CA LEU A 42 -5.92 -12.27 -0.24
C LEU A 42 -5.18 -12.98 0.90
N MET A 43 -4.67 -12.23 1.88
CA MET A 43 -4.09 -12.77 3.11
C MET A 43 -5.14 -13.44 4.02
N SER A 44 -6.39 -12.99 3.98
CA SER A 44 -7.51 -13.57 4.74
C SER A 44 -8.06 -14.84 4.08
N GLU A 45 -8.09 -14.89 2.75
CA GLU A 45 -8.68 -15.99 1.96
C GLU A 45 -7.70 -17.16 1.72
N SER A 46 -6.39 -16.88 1.61
CA SER A 46 -5.36 -17.94 1.69
C SER A 46 -5.05 -18.23 3.15
N GLY A 47 -5.87 -19.09 3.76
CA GLY A 47 -5.89 -19.33 5.20
C GLY A 47 -4.53 -19.54 5.87
N GLU A 48 -4.22 -18.65 6.80
CA GLU A 48 -3.38 -18.93 7.95
C GLU A 48 -4.12 -18.46 9.21
N SER A 49 -4.90 -19.37 9.82
CA SER A 49 -5.22 -19.28 11.24
C SER A 49 -3.92 -19.50 12.01
N GLY A 50 -3.39 -18.45 12.64
CA GLY A 50 -2.16 -18.54 13.42
C GLY A 50 -1.88 -17.24 14.18
N GLU A 51 -2.52 -17.12 15.33
CA GLU A 51 -2.28 -16.17 16.42
C GLU A 51 -0.90 -15.48 16.46
N SER A 52 -0.88 -14.16 16.60
CA SER A 52 -0.53 -13.49 17.86
C SER A 52 -0.54 -11.98 17.65
N GLY A 53 -1.28 -11.28 18.51
CA GLY A 53 -1.28 -9.82 18.52
C GLY A 53 0.11 -9.28 18.85
N GLU A 54 0.50 -8.22 18.15
CA GLU A 54 1.29 -7.14 18.71
C GLU A 54 1.19 -5.96 17.74
N GLY A 55 0.85 -4.79 18.27
CA GLY A 55 1.08 -3.53 17.56
C GLY A 55 -0.07 -3.03 16.70
N ILE A 56 -1.01 -2.35 17.35
CA ILE A 56 -1.25 -0.93 17.03
C ILE A 56 0.06 -0.15 17.20
N ALA A 57 1.10 -0.49 16.44
CA ALA A 57 2.15 0.44 16.16
C ALA A 57 1.55 1.35 15.10
N VAL A 58 1.13 2.51 15.57
CA VAL A 58 0.98 3.73 14.78
C VAL A 58 2.31 4.10 14.10
N GLY A 59 2.87 3.19 13.30
CA GLY A 59 3.77 3.52 12.21
C GLY A 59 2.88 4.04 11.10
N GLY A 60 2.37 5.25 11.27
CA GLY A 60 1.70 5.96 10.18
C GLY A 60 2.61 5.92 8.95
N PRO A 61 2.04 5.82 7.73
CA PRO A 61 2.83 5.73 6.51
C PRO A 61 3.82 6.91 6.48
N THR A 62 5.11 6.63 6.61
CA THR A 62 6.15 7.65 6.59
C THR A 62 6.29 8.13 5.15
N VAL A 63 5.62 9.24 4.83
CA VAL A 63 5.75 9.94 3.57
C VAL A 63 6.85 10.98 3.73
N SER A 64 8.08 10.63 3.38
CA SER A 64 9.16 11.62 3.24
C SER A 64 8.99 12.36 1.91
N VAL A 65 8.58 13.63 1.97
CA VAL A 65 8.64 14.57 0.84
C VAL A 65 10.01 15.26 0.86
N GLY A 66 10.80 15.04 -0.18
CA GLY A 66 12.04 15.77 -0.47
C GLY A 66 11.82 16.93 -1.42
#